data_AF-A0A2E7QDF9-F1
#
_entry.id   AF-A0A2E7QDF9-F1
#
_cell.length_a   1.000
_cell.length_b   1.000
_cell.length_c   1.000
_cell.angle_alpha   90.00
_cell.angle_beta   90.00
_cell.angle_gamma   90.00
#
_symmetry.space_group_name_H-M   'P 1'
#
loop_
_entity.id
_entity.type
_entity.pdbx_description
1 polymer ?
#
loop_
_entity_poly.entity_id
_entity_poly.type
_entity_poly.pdbx_seq_one_letter_code
_entity_poly.pdbx_strand_id
1 'polypeptide(L)'
;MSADVRRAVLVHQCSFLGSKKVANKIDTIIFDLDGTLVDSAADLYEALNQTLTECGRNPVNVNSVKGMMGDGITKLVERGFAVIGTILPPEELEALVAGYKGYYNQVS
;
A
#
# COMPACT_ATOMS: atom_id res chain seq x y z
N MET A 1 8.04 45.44 32.62
CA MET A 1 8.90 44.49 31.88
C MET A 1 8.66 43.09 32.42
N SER A 2 7.94 42.28 31.65
CA SER A 2 8.41 41.03 31.04
C SER A 2 8.23 39.86 32.01
N ALA A 3 7.11 39.12 31.91
CA ALA A 3 6.99 37.88 31.14
C ALA A 3 8.09 36.87 31.51
N ASP A 4 7.72 35.72 32.09
CA ASP A 4 7.69 34.50 31.30
C ASP A 4 6.93 33.37 31.99
N VAL A 5 6.30 32.56 31.13
CA VAL A 5 5.43 31.44 31.40
C VAL A 5 6.27 30.17 31.22
N ARG A 6 5.83 29.07 31.86
CA ARG A 6 5.98 27.64 31.47
C ARG A 6 6.79 26.83 32.50
N ARG A 7 6.10 25.92 33.22
CA ARG A 7 6.04 24.47 32.91
C ARG A 7 5.21 23.73 33.98
N ALA A 8 4.02 23.28 33.62
CA ALA A 8 3.35 22.12 34.25
C ALA A 8 3.76 20.87 33.41
N VAL A 9 3.79 19.63 33.87
CA VAL A 9 2.86 18.94 34.77
C VAL A 9 3.67 17.86 35.52
N LEU A 10 3.51 17.83 36.85
CA LEU A 10 4.00 16.77 37.73
C LEU A 10 3.04 15.56 37.60
N VAL A 11 3.62 14.39 37.39
CA VAL A 11 2.94 13.08 37.41
C VAL A 11 2.24 12.89 38.76
N HIS A 12 0.94 12.63 38.78
CA HIS A 12 0.26 12.18 40.00
C HIS A 12 -0.58 10.92 39.78
N GLN A 13 0.03 9.83 40.25
CA GLN A 13 -0.54 8.71 41.00
C GLN A 13 -1.59 7.84 40.33
N CYS A 14 -1.12 6.65 39.98
CA CYS A 14 -1.87 5.45 39.65
C CYS A 14 -2.61 4.94 40.91
N SER A 15 -3.94 4.89 40.84
CA SER A 15 -4.76 4.06 41.73
C SER A 15 -5.43 2.99 40.88
N PHE A 16 -4.83 1.81 40.88
CA PHE A 16 -5.32 0.61 40.22
C PHE A 16 -6.62 0.12 40.89
N LEU A 17 -7.74 0.20 40.17
CA LEU A 17 -9.01 -0.41 40.56
C LEU A 17 -9.57 -1.24 39.40
N GLY A 18 -9.50 -2.56 39.57
CA GLY A 18 -10.40 -3.52 38.93
C GLY A 18 -10.02 -3.98 37.53
N SER A 19 -9.48 -5.19 37.43
CA SER A 19 -9.42 -5.96 36.19
C SER A 19 -10.83 -6.27 35.69
N LYS A 20 -11.43 -5.37 34.92
CA LYS A 20 -12.60 -5.71 34.09
C LYS A 20 -12.12 -6.57 32.93
N LYS A 21 -12.57 -7.83 32.90
CA LYS A 21 -12.41 -8.75 31.77
C LYS A 21 -13.13 -8.13 30.56
N VAL A 22 -12.38 -7.53 29.64
CA VAL A 22 -12.93 -7.06 28.36
C VAL A 22 -13.12 -8.27 27.47
N ALA A 23 -14.29 -8.89 27.53
CA ALA A 23 -14.71 -9.85 26.52
C ALA A 23 -15.10 -9.04 25.28
N ASN A 24 -14.15 -8.79 24.38
CA ASN A 24 -14.45 -8.20 23.09
C ASN A 24 -15.12 -9.26 22.22
N LYS A 25 -16.44 -9.13 22.05
CA LYS A 25 -17.18 -9.83 21.01
C LYS A 25 -16.79 -9.16 19.69
N ILE A 26 -16.03 -9.86 18.85
CA ILE A 26 -15.73 -9.38 17.50
C ILE A 26 -16.93 -9.74 16.64
N ASP A 27 -17.74 -8.74 16.30
CA ASP A 27 -18.96 -8.93 15.49
C ASP A 27 -18.66 -8.92 13.97
N THR A 28 -17.53 -8.33 13.54
CA THR A 28 -17.12 -8.28 12.13
C THR A 28 -15.60 -8.29 12.00
N ILE A 29 -15.09 -9.09 11.06
CA ILE A 29 -13.69 -9.07 10.61
C ILE A 29 -13.70 -8.74 9.12
N ILE A 30 -12.94 -7.72 8.72
CA ILE A 30 -12.71 -7.39 7.31
C ILE A 30 -11.31 -7.87 6.97
N PHE A 31 -11.22 -8.78 6.00
CA PHE A 31 -9.95 -9.22 5.45
C PHE A 31 -9.65 -8.43 4.20
N ASP A 32 -8.44 -7.89 4.11
CA ASP A 32 -7.88 -7.52 2.83
C ASP A 32 -7.50 -8.81 2.07
N LEU A 33 -7.67 -8.81 0.74
CA LEU A 33 -7.36 -9.98 -0.09
C LEU A 33 -5.89 -9.96 -0.52
N ASP A 34 -5.42 -8.79 -0.96
CA ASP A 34 -4.10 -8.62 -1.56
C ASP A 34 -3.00 -8.51 -0.50
N GLY A 35 -2.07 -9.47 -0.52
CA GLY A 35 -0.95 -9.49 0.44
C GLY A 35 -1.31 -9.86 1.87
N THR A 36 -2.57 -10.27 2.14
CA THR A 36 -3.02 -10.75 3.46
C THR A 36 -3.56 -12.19 3.44
N LEU A 37 -4.32 -12.60 2.42
CA LEU A 37 -4.83 -13.98 2.29
C LEU A 37 -4.33 -14.73 1.05
N VAL A 38 -4.03 -14.01 -0.03
CA VAL A 38 -3.44 -14.55 -1.26
C VAL A 38 -2.08 -13.90 -1.47
N ASP A 39 -1.05 -14.68 -1.82
CA ASP A 39 0.24 -14.14 -2.25
C ASP A 39 0.16 -13.66 -3.72
N SER A 40 -0.77 -12.73 -3.98
CA SER A 40 -0.96 -12.10 -5.29
C SER A 40 0.20 -11.18 -5.66
N ALA A 41 1.15 -10.94 -4.73
CA ALA A 41 2.29 -10.08 -4.98
C ALA A 41 3.19 -10.59 -6.12
N ALA A 42 3.30 -11.92 -6.30
CA ALA A 42 4.06 -12.52 -7.39
C ALA A 42 3.38 -12.27 -8.75
N ASP A 43 2.08 -12.51 -8.83
CA ASP A 43 1.29 -12.31 -10.06
C ASP A 43 1.24 -10.83 -10.46
N LEU A 44 1.03 -9.94 -9.47
CA LEU A 44 1.04 -8.49 -9.67
C LEU A 44 2.42 -8.00 -10.14
N TYR A 45 3.50 -8.58 -9.60
CA TYR A 45 4.87 -8.28 -9.99
C TYR A 45 5.17 -8.72 -11.43
N GLU A 46 4.75 -9.92 -11.80
CA GLU A 46 4.96 -10.48 -13.14
C GLU A 46 4.24 -9.63 -14.20
N ALA A 47 2.95 -9.35 -13.99
CA ALA A 47 2.15 -8.51 -14.89
C ALA A 47 2.72 -7.08 -15.02
N LEU A 48 3.23 -6.49 -13.92
CA LEU A 48 3.82 -5.15 -13.96
C LEU A 48 5.11 -5.14 -14.78
N ASN A 49 6.00 -6.11 -14.57
CA ASN A 49 7.26 -6.18 -15.29
C ASN A 49 7.10 -6.51 -16.77
N GLN A 50 6.10 -7.31 -17.12
CA GLN A 50 5.75 -7.55 -18.52
C GLN A 50 5.30 -6.25 -19.20
N THR A 51 4.42 -5.50 -18.54
CA THR A 51 3.98 -4.17 -19.02
C THR A 51 5.15 -3.21 -19.20
N LEU A 52 6.08 -3.15 -18.24
CA LEU A 52 7.29 -2.32 -18.34
C LEU A 52 8.20 -2.73 -19.50
N THR A 53 8.41 -4.04 -19.67
CA THR A 53 9.28 -4.59 -20.72
C THR A 53 8.76 -4.26 -22.11
N GLU A 54 7.44 -4.34 -22.31
CA GLU A 54 6.80 -3.99 -23.59
C GLU A 54 6.91 -2.50 -23.91
N CYS A 55 6.93 -1.65 -22.89
CA CYS A 55 7.22 -0.23 -23.04
C CYS A 55 8.72 0.08 -23.21
N GLY A 56 9.58 -0.95 -23.31
CA GLY A 56 11.02 -0.79 -23.42
C GLY A 56 11.65 -0.20 -22.16
N ARG A 57 11.08 -0.48 -20.98
CA ARG A 57 11.55 0.00 -19.68
C ARG A 57 12.19 -1.12 -18.86
N ASN A 58 13.04 -0.72 -17.92
CA ASN A 58 13.68 -1.65 -17.00
C ASN A 58 12.64 -2.22 -16.02
N PRO A 59 12.72 -3.52 -15.68
CA PRO A 59 11.85 -4.12 -14.68
C PRO A 59 12.14 -3.57 -13.27
N VAL A 60 11.14 -3.64 -12.39
CA VAL A 60 11.21 -3.25 -10.98
C VAL A 60 11.45 -4.45 -10.08
N ASN A 61 11.94 -4.23 -8.86
CA ASN A 61 12.15 -5.28 -7.86
C ASN A 61 10.83 -5.66 -7.16
N VAL A 62 10.66 -6.95 -6.85
CA VAL A 62 9.47 -7.50 -6.15
C VAL A 62 9.21 -6.83 -4.79
N ASN A 63 10.25 -6.45 -4.07
CA ASN A 63 10.13 -5.74 -2.79
C ASN A 63 9.53 -4.35 -2.97
N SER A 64 9.79 -3.70 -4.11
CA SER A 64 9.18 -2.41 -4.43
C SER A 64 7.69 -2.59 -4.72
N VAL A 65 7.30 -3.66 -5.40
CA VAL A 65 5.88 -3.96 -5.73
C VAL A 65 5.05 -4.13 -4.47
N LYS A 66 5.54 -4.84 -3.45
CA LYS A 66 4.80 -5.02 -2.19
C LYS A 66 4.46 -3.69 -1.50
N GLY A 67 5.36 -2.71 -1.55
CA GLY A 67 5.11 -1.37 -0.99
C GLY A 67 4.18 -0.49 -1.82
N MET A 68 3.82 -0.91 -3.03
CA MET A 68 2.92 -0.18 -3.94
C MET A 68 1.48 -0.70 -3.92
N MET A 69 1.23 -1.88 -3.30
CA MET A 69 -0.08 -2.53 -3.22
C MET A 69 -1.04 -1.79 -2.27
N GLY A 70 -2.35 -1.96 -2.46
CA GLY A 70 -3.40 -1.45 -1.57
C GLY A 70 -4.21 -0.25 -2.10
N ASP A 71 -3.64 0.55 -3.00
CA ASP A 71 -4.34 1.73 -3.58
C ASP A 71 -4.99 1.45 -4.95
N GLY A 72 -5.05 0.18 -5.34
CA GLY A 72 -5.59 -0.30 -6.61
C GLY A 72 -4.59 -0.29 -7.78
N ILE A 73 -5.00 -0.94 -8.87
CA ILE A 73 -4.16 -1.22 -10.05
C ILE A 73 -3.64 0.05 -10.72
N THR A 74 -4.47 1.10 -10.83
CA THR A 74 -4.05 2.36 -11.47
C THR A 74 -2.87 2.99 -10.73
N LYS A 75 -2.91 3.01 -9.40
CA LYS A 75 -1.83 3.52 -8.56
C LYS A 75 -0.59 2.63 -8.62
N LEU A 76 -0.77 1.32 -8.76
CA LEU A 76 0.33 0.37 -8.95
C LEU A 76 1.10 0.65 -10.24
N VAL A 77 0.41 0.78 -11.37
CA VAL A 77 1.03 1.08 -12.68
C VAL A 77 1.71 2.45 -12.65
N GLU A 78 1.02 3.49 -12.15
CA GLU A 78 1.58 4.84 -11.99
C GLU A 78 2.89 4.82 -11.18
N ARG A 79 2.90 4.14 -10.02
CA ARG A 79 4.09 4.03 -9.16
C ARG A 79 5.20 3.22 -9.80
N GLY A 80 4.88 2.13 -10.51
CA GLY A 80 5.85 1.32 -11.23
C GLY A 80 6.66 2.14 -12.25
N PHE A 81 5.97 3.00 -13.01
CA PHE A 81 6.62 3.92 -13.95
C PHE A 81 7.34 5.07 -13.24
N ALA A 82 6.79 5.59 -12.13
CA ALA A 82 7.46 6.64 -11.35
C ALA A 82 8.80 6.17 -10.75
N VAL A 83 8.89 4.92 -10.31
CA VAL A 83 10.12 4.32 -9.74
C VAL A 83 11.26 4.29 -10.75
N ILE A 84 10.95 4.15 -12.04
CA ILE A 84 11.93 4.18 -13.14
C ILE A 84 12.09 5.58 -13.76
N GLY A 85 11.56 6.62 -13.11
CA GLY A 85 11.71 8.01 -13.51
C GLY A 85 10.80 8.45 -14.68
N THR A 86 9.74 7.71 -14.98
CA THR A 86 8.76 8.08 -16.02
C THR A 86 7.49 8.62 -15.38
N ILE A 87 7.08 9.82 -15.78
CA ILE A 87 5.77 10.38 -15.43
C ILE A 87 4.84 10.13 -16.61
N LEU A 88 3.77 9.38 -16.39
CA LEU A 88 2.79 9.06 -17.41
C LEU A 88 1.70 10.13 -17.47
N PRO A 89 1.37 10.68 -18.66
CA PRO A 89 0.15 11.45 -18.82
C PRO A 89 -1.09 10.55 -18.62
N PRO A 90 -2.24 11.10 -18.22
CA PRO A 90 -3.43 10.32 -17.87
C PRO A 90 -3.90 9.35 -18.98
N GLU A 91 -3.82 9.78 -20.24
CA GLU A 91 -4.24 8.98 -21.40
C GLU A 91 -3.36 7.73 -21.61
N GLU A 92 -2.05 7.86 -21.43
CA GLU A 92 -1.11 6.73 -21.50
C GLU A 92 -1.28 5.79 -20.31
N LEU A 93 -1.55 6.34 -19.11
CA LEU A 93 -1.78 5.54 -17.91
C LEU A 93 -3.01 4.62 -18.07
N GLU A 94 -4.10 5.11 -18.65
CA GLU A 94 -5.29 4.28 -18.89
C GLU A 94 -5.02 3.12 -19.85
N ALA A 95 -4.29 3.38 -20.95
CA ALA A 95 -3.89 2.34 -21.91
C ALA A 95 -2.99 1.28 -21.25
N LEU A 96 -2.04 1.69 -20.42
CA LEU A 96 -1.14 0.79 -19.71
C LEU A 96 -1.85 -0.02 -18.63
N VAL A 97 -2.82 0.57 -17.93
CA VAL A 97 -3.67 -0.16 -16.99
C VAL A 97 -4.51 -1.22 -17.70
N ALA A 98 -4.99 -0.95 -18.91
CA ALA A 98 -5.69 -1.95 -19.71
C ALA A 98 -4.77 -3.11 -20.13
N GLY A 99 -3.54 -2.81 -20.58
CA GLY A 99 -2.52 -3.82 -20.89
C GLY A 99 -2.15 -4.66 -19.67
N TYR A 100 -1.91 -4.02 -18.53
CA TYR A 100 -1.62 -4.69 -17.26
C TYR A 100 -2.71 -5.70 -16.86
N LYS A 101 -3.99 -5.31 -16.95
CA LYS A 101 -5.11 -6.21 -16.66
C LYS A 101 -5.14 -7.42 -17.60
N GLY A 102 -4.74 -7.22 -18.85
CA GLY A 102 -4.57 -8.30 -19.83
C GLY A 102 -3.56 -9.35 -19.37
N TYR A 103 -2.40 -8.92 -18.85
CA TYR A 103 -1.38 -9.82 -18.31
C TYR A 103 -1.80 -10.47 -17.00
N TYR A 104 -2.36 -9.69 -16.07
CA TYR A 104 -2.80 -10.22 -14.77
C TYR A 104 -3.81 -11.36 -14.92
N ASN A 105 -4.76 -11.25 -15.85
CA ASN A 105 -5.75 -12.29 -16.14
C ASN A 105 -5.17 -13.54 -16.83
N GLN A 106 -3.92 -13.51 -17.29
CA GLN A 106 -3.23 -14.68 -17.87
C GLN A 106 -2.39 -15.43 -16.83
N VAL A 107 -2.02 -14.76 -15.74
CA VAL A 107 -1.16 -15.31 -14.67
C VAL A 107 -2.00 -15.89 -13.52
N SER A 108 -3.20 -15.36 -13.27
CA SER A 108 -4.20 -15.89 -12.30
C SER A 108 -5.12 -16.97 -12.88
#